data_AF-A0A829MES0-F1
#
_entry.id   AF-A0A829MES0-F1
#
_cell.length_a   1.000
_cell.length_b   1.000
_cell.length_c   1.000
_cell.angle_alpha   90.00
_cell.angle_beta   90.00
_cell.angle_gamma   90.00
#
_symmetry.space_group_name_H-M   'P 1'
#
loop_
_entity.id
_entity.type
_entity.pdbx_description
1 polymer ?
#
loop_
_entity_poly.entity_id
_entity_poly.type
_entity_poly.pdbx_seq_one_letter_code
_entity_poly.pdbx_strand_id
1 'polypeptide(L)'
;MRGTQRQEILMAHITITVDGDTLMDADPGSWRSTPPDIESLKLKTGGKPWGIALMGAVAEAATLSMANLPATDTTIVVTTRDNGWAMDVQRG
;
A
#
# COMPACT_ATOMS: atom_id res chain seq x y z
N MET A 1 16.28 -10.79 -35.57
CA MET A 1 14.93 -10.53 -35.02
C MET A 1 15.08 -10.42 -33.51
N ARG A 2 15.06 -9.20 -32.96
CA ARG A 2 15.15 -9.00 -31.50
C ARG A 2 13.77 -9.24 -30.91
N GLY A 3 13.66 -10.21 -30.01
CA GLY A 3 12.44 -10.49 -29.28
C GLY A 3 12.01 -9.25 -28.51
N THR A 4 10.75 -8.87 -28.69
CA THR A 4 10.07 -7.92 -27.80
C THR A 4 9.99 -8.60 -26.44
N GLN A 5 10.99 -8.37 -25.59
CA GLN A 5 10.86 -8.64 -24.16
C GLN A 5 9.69 -7.76 -23.73
N ARG A 6 8.51 -8.36 -23.49
CA ARG A 6 7.49 -7.68 -22.71
C ARG A 6 8.21 -7.25 -21.45
N GLN A 7 8.34 -5.95 -21.22
CA GLN A 7 8.54 -5.48 -19.87
C GLN A 7 7.35 -6.05 -19.10
N GLU A 8 7.60 -7.08 -18.31
CA GLU A 8 6.76 -7.34 -17.16
C GLU A 8 6.79 -6.01 -16.42
N ILE A 9 5.67 -5.28 -16.47
CA ILE A 9 5.45 -4.21 -15.52
C ILE A 9 5.54 -4.95 -14.19
N LEU A 10 6.65 -4.77 -13.46
CA LEU A 10 6.80 -5.31 -12.11
C LEU A 10 5.53 -4.90 -11.37
N MET A 11 4.71 -5.89 -11.05
CA MET A 11 3.45 -5.66 -10.37
C MET A 11 3.82 -5.39 -8.92
N ALA A 12 3.90 -4.11 -8.57
CA ALA A 12 4.18 -3.71 -7.20
C ALA A 12 3.15 -4.29 -6.25
N HIS A 13 3.56 -4.61 -5.04
CA HIS A 13 2.71 -5.15 -4.00
C HIS A 13 2.74 -4.27 -2.75
N ILE A 14 1.57 -3.95 -2.19
CA ILE A 14 1.47 -3.23 -0.92
C ILE A 14 0.93 -4.16 0.16
N THR A 15 1.72 -4.32 1.23
CA THR A 15 1.32 -5.05 2.43
C THR A 15 1.32 -4.10 3.61
N ILE A 16 0.25 -4.13 4.40
CA ILE A 16 0.09 -3.30 5.58
C ILE A 16 -0.33 -4.19 6.74
N THR A 17 0.48 -4.24 7.78
CA THR A 17 0.19 -4.96 9.02
C THR A 17 0.12 -4.00 10.20
N VAL A 18 -0.84 -4.20 11.10
CA VAL A 18 -0.98 -3.43 12.34
C VAL A 18 -0.95 -4.42 13.50
N ASP A 19 0.03 -4.30 14.39
CA ASP A 19 0.21 -5.20 15.55
C ASP A 19 0.25 -6.70 15.19
N GLY A 20 0.74 -7.01 13.98
CA GLY A 20 0.81 -8.36 13.44
C GLY A 20 -0.38 -8.78 12.59
N ASP A 21 -1.49 -8.03 12.60
CA ASP A 21 -2.68 -8.30 11.80
C ASP A 21 -2.59 -7.64 10.43
N THR A 22 -2.78 -8.41 9.36
CA THR A 22 -2.82 -7.87 7.99
C THR A 22 -4.08 -7.04 7.78
N LEU A 23 -3.86 -5.74 7.59
CA LEU A 23 -4.90 -4.76 7.29
C LEU A 23 -5.19 -4.69 5.79
N MET A 24 -4.13 -4.79 4.98
CA MET A 24 -4.15 -4.75 3.52
C MET A 24 -3.02 -5.62 2.96
N ASP A 25 -3.34 -6.32 1.89
CA ASP A 25 -2.44 -7.11 1.05
C ASP A 25 -3.02 -6.99 -0.35
N ALA A 26 -2.36 -6.21 -1.22
CA ALA A 26 -2.96 -5.78 -2.47
C ALA A 26 -1.92 -5.49 -3.55
N ASP A 27 -2.34 -5.65 -4.81
CA ASP A 27 -1.63 -5.17 -5.99
C ASP A 27 -2.23 -3.82 -6.44
N PRO A 28 -1.52 -2.69 -6.27
CA PRO A 28 -1.99 -1.39 -6.74
C PRO A 28 -2.22 -1.33 -8.25
N GLY A 29 -1.57 -2.17 -9.05
CA GLY A 29 -1.80 -2.27 -10.50
C GLY A 29 -3.26 -2.60 -10.84
N SER A 30 -3.93 -3.37 -9.99
CA SER A 30 -5.36 -3.69 -10.13
C SER A 30 -6.29 -2.49 -9.83
N TRP A 31 -5.81 -1.45 -9.16
CA TRP A 31 -6.65 -0.36 -8.65
C TRP A 31 -7.22 0.57 -9.72
N ARG A 32 -6.70 0.51 -10.96
CA ARG A 32 -7.32 1.22 -12.09
C ARG A 32 -8.72 0.72 -12.41
N SER A 33 -8.92 -0.59 -12.33
CA SER A 33 -10.20 -1.25 -12.60
C SER A 33 -10.96 -1.58 -11.33
N THR A 34 -10.24 -1.85 -10.24
CA THR A 34 -10.81 -2.24 -8.95
C THR A 34 -10.17 -1.41 -7.83
N PRO A 35 -10.64 -0.17 -7.60
CA PRO A 35 -10.10 0.69 -6.55
C PRO A 35 -10.15 0.02 -5.17
N PRO A 36 -9.22 0.33 -4.25
CA PRO A 36 -9.24 -0.22 -2.90
C PRO A 36 -10.44 0.33 -2.13
N ASP A 37 -10.98 -0.48 -1.21
CA ASP A 37 -12.06 -0.05 -0.30
C ASP A 37 -11.52 0.89 0.78
N ILE A 38 -11.44 2.19 0.43
CA ILE A 38 -10.93 3.24 1.30
C ILE A 38 -11.81 3.45 2.53
N GLU A 39 -13.13 3.30 2.41
CA GLU A 39 -14.04 3.51 3.55
C GLU A 39 -13.88 2.41 4.59
N SER A 40 -13.82 1.14 4.17
CA SER A 40 -13.49 0.03 5.08
C SER A 40 -12.11 0.22 5.72
N LEU A 41 -11.12 0.65 4.95
CA LEU A 41 -9.78 0.93 5.48
C LEU A 41 -9.81 2.05 6.55
N LYS A 42 -10.51 3.16 6.29
CA LYS A 42 -10.68 4.26 7.27
C LYS A 42 -11.31 3.75 8.57
N LEU A 43 -12.38 2.96 8.46
CA LEU A 43 -13.07 2.39 9.62
C LEU A 43 -12.14 1.50 10.44
N LYS A 44 -11.33 0.65 9.79
CA LYS A 44 -10.34 -0.19 10.48
C LYS A 44 -9.25 0.62 11.18
N THR A 45 -8.87 1.79 10.65
CA THR A 45 -7.92 2.69 11.35
C THR A 45 -8.51 3.38 12.58
N GLY A 46 -9.84 3.43 12.72
CA GLY A 46 -10.54 4.04 13.85
C GLY A 46 -10.17 5.51 14.11
N GLY A 47 -9.71 6.25 13.08
CA GLY A 47 -9.26 7.63 13.21
C GLY A 47 -7.95 7.82 13.99
N LYS A 48 -7.17 6.75 14.20
CA LYS A 48 -5.89 6.84 14.90
C LYS A 48 -4.84 7.61 14.07
N PRO A 49 -3.88 8.31 14.70
CA PRO A 49 -2.89 9.10 13.96
C PRO A 49 -2.06 8.31 12.93
N TRP A 50 -1.72 7.06 13.24
CA TRP A 50 -1.03 6.17 12.29
C TRP A 50 -1.88 5.86 11.06
N GLY A 51 -3.21 5.88 11.17
CA GLY A 51 -4.13 5.70 10.04
C GLY A 51 -4.03 6.82 9.00
N ILE A 52 -3.73 8.06 9.44
CA ILE A 52 -3.52 9.19 8.53
C ILE A 52 -2.25 8.97 7.70
N ALA A 53 -1.16 8.54 8.33
CA ALA A 53 0.10 8.23 7.64
C ALA A 53 -0.08 7.08 6.65
N LEU A 54 -0.81 6.03 7.06
CA LEU A 54 -1.15 4.87 6.23
C LEU A 54 -1.94 5.28 4.97
N MET A 55 -2.94 6.16 5.12
CA MET A 55 -3.72 6.67 3.98
C MET A 55 -2.85 7.43 2.97
N GLY A 56 -1.81 8.13 3.43
CA GLY A 56 -0.83 8.77 2.55
C GLY A 56 -0.11 7.75 1.65
N ALA A 57 0.33 6.63 2.21
CA ALA A 57 1.01 5.58 1.45
C ALA A 57 0.07 4.89 0.44
N VAL A 58 -1.19 4.65 0.83
CA VAL A 58 -2.21 4.09 -0.10
C VAL A 58 -2.51 5.07 -1.23
N ALA A 59 -2.63 6.37 -0.93
CA ALA A 59 -2.86 7.40 -1.94
C ALA A 59 -1.68 7.52 -2.93
N GLU A 60 -0.44 7.41 -2.46
CA GLU A 60 0.76 7.37 -3.30
C GLU A 60 0.72 6.16 -4.26
N ALA A 61 0.49 4.96 -3.73
CA ALA A 61 0.40 3.74 -4.54
C ALA A 61 -0.71 3.81 -5.58
N ALA A 62 -1.88 4.34 -5.22
CA ALA A 62 -2.97 4.58 -6.15
C ALA A 62 -2.59 5.60 -7.24
N THR A 63 -1.91 6.68 -6.87
CA THR A 63 -1.47 7.72 -7.82
C THR A 63 -0.49 7.15 -8.84
N LEU A 64 0.52 6.40 -8.40
CA LEU A 64 1.49 5.74 -9.28
C LEU A 64 0.82 4.75 -10.22
N SER A 65 -0.10 3.94 -9.69
CA SER A 65 -0.90 3.02 -10.49
C SER A 65 -1.71 3.76 -11.54
N MET A 66 -2.51 4.78 -11.18
CA MET A 66 -3.33 5.55 -12.13
C MET A 66 -2.48 6.23 -13.22
N ALA A 67 -1.28 6.71 -12.88
CA ALA A 67 -0.37 7.38 -13.80
C ALA A 67 0.43 6.42 -14.70
N ASN A 68 0.29 5.11 -14.53
CA ASN A 68 1.12 4.10 -15.22
C ASN A 68 2.61 4.33 -15.01
N LEU A 69 2.97 4.74 -13.80
CA LEU A 69 4.34 4.89 -13.36
C LEU A 69 4.82 3.61 -12.64
N PRO A 70 6.12 3.33 -12.68
CA PRO A 70 6.70 2.26 -11.88
C PRO A 70 6.36 2.45 -10.40
N ALA A 71 5.94 1.37 -9.75
CA ALA A 71 5.81 1.28 -8.31
C ALA A 71 6.77 0.19 -7.81
N THR A 72 7.13 0.26 -6.53
CA THR A 72 7.97 -0.73 -5.85
C THR A 72 7.13 -1.47 -4.82
N ASP A 73 7.54 -2.69 -4.44
CA ASP A 73 6.91 -3.37 -3.34
C ASP A 73 7.06 -2.53 -2.09
N THR A 74 6.00 -2.45 -1.30
CA THR A 74 5.92 -1.60 -0.12
C THR A 74 5.33 -2.40 1.03
N THR A 75 6.14 -2.67 2.04
CA THR A 75 5.68 -3.27 3.29
C THR A 75 5.61 -2.19 4.36
N ILE A 76 4.45 -2.06 5.00
CA ILE A 76 4.19 -1.11 6.07
C ILE A 76 3.84 -1.90 7.32
N VAL A 77 4.63 -1.71 8.39
CA VAL A 77 4.35 -2.30 9.70
C VAL A 77 4.06 -1.19 10.68
N VAL A 78 2.85 -1.20 11.24
CA VAL A 78 2.47 -0.33 12.35
C VAL A 78 2.53 -1.15 13.64
N THR A 79 3.24 -0.63 14.63
CA THR A 79 3.24 -1.17 16.00
C THR A 79 2.66 -0.12 16.94
N THR A 80 1.54 -0.43 17.56
CA THR A 80 0.88 0.41 18.55
C THR A 80 1.30 0.04 19.98
N ARG A 81 1.25 1.02 20.88
CA ARG A 81 1.59 0.92 22.31
C ARG A 81 0.65 1.86 23.07
N ASP A 82 0.47 1.63 24.37
CA ASP A 82 -0.41 2.46 25.21
C ASP A 82 -0.08 3.97 25.15
N ASN A 83 1.20 4.30 24.95
CA ASN A 83 1.71 5.67 24.94
C ASN A 83 2.22 6.14 23.56
N GLY A 84 1.96 5.40 22.48
CA GLY A 84 2.44 5.81 21.16
C GLY A 84 2.33 4.75 20.08
N TRP A 85 2.96 5.03 18.94
CA TRP A 85 3.01 4.10 17.82
C TRP A 85 4.31 4.31 17.04
N ALA A 86 4.72 3.28 16.31
CA ALA A 86 5.80 3.34 15.34
C ALA A 86 5.30 2.80 14.00
N MET A 87 5.87 3.32 12.91
CA MET A 87 5.61 2.85 11.55
C MET A 87 6.96 2.59 10.89
N ASP A 88 7.17 1.36 10.43
CA ASP A 88 8.29 0.96 9.60
C ASP A 88 7.80 0.82 8.15
N VAL A 89 8.57 1.35 7.21
CA VAL A 89 8.23 1.30 5.77
C VAL A 89 9.44 0.76 5.01
N GLN A 90 9.24 -0.36 4.34
CA GLN A 90 10.25 -1.01 3.52
C GLN A 90 9.82 -0.93 2.06
N ARG A 91 10.76 -0.55 1.19
CA ARG A 91 10.57 -0.53 -0.27
C ARG A 91 11.61 -1.41 -0.94
N GLY A 92 11.18 -2.25 -1.90
CA GLY A 92 12.02 -3.24 -2.57
C GLY A 92 11.52 -3.61 -3.95
#